data_AF-A0A354C701-F1
#
_entry.id   AF-A0A354C701-F1
#
_cell.length_a   1.000
_cell.length_b   1.000
_cell.length_c   1.000
_cell.angle_alpha   90.00
_cell.angle_beta   90.00
_cell.angle_gamma   90.00
#
_symmetry.space_group_name_H-M   'P 1'
#
loop_
_entity.id
_entity.type
_entity.pdbx_description
1 polymer ?
#
loop_
_entity_poly.entity_id
_entity_poly.type
_entity_poly.pdbx_seq_one_letter_code
_entity_poly.pdbx_strand_id
1 'polypeptide(L)'
;MINKVKDAIQKYGMLKKGECIIVAVSGGPDSIALLKVLALISEEYEITLITAHLNHGLRKEADYDEQLVLRISREMEITSESRKVHINSFRQETGRSIEDISREVRYQFLNDVAKKYHANKIALGHNLNDQIETVLMNVLRGSGSEGLKGMLPIRDSLYIRPLLGISRKKILSFIESHKIQYVTDASNTENLYLRNRIRNSLIPQLKKYNPNLEENLKNMAEIMRLEDDYMKTVSRAIISDWKIKADSSDISISISELRKHHEAVQNQVIKGLLRQSTPGGQGIGYAHIKAVTDLYSSEHPSGYRNLPHGIMVRREYDSLIISKGMKAKRKITRDIFDNMHYEVTFPGSVKIAELGKTLQSEFVKQPEDLRAVTQNVVFMDYDTVVPPVIIRTIKPGDRIQPLGMQGEKKIKSYFIDEKVPIDVRKQTLLLLDQKSVIWIVGRRLSERVKISEETRRVLKVEIV
;
A
#
# COMPACT_ATOMS: atom_id res chain seq x y z
N MET A 1 6.28 -40.75 -0.60
CA MET A 1 5.65 -39.43 -0.83
C MET A 1 4.95 -38.92 0.43
N ILE A 2 4.12 -39.77 1.08
CA ILE A 2 3.35 -39.47 2.29
C ILE A 2 4.20 -38.81 3.39
N ASN A 3 5.34 -39.38 3.77
CA ASN A 3 6.21 -38.79 4.81
C ASN A 3 6.63 -37.36 4.48
N LYS A 4 6.99 -37.06 3.22
CA LYS A 4 7.33 -35.69 2.82
C LYS A 4 6.15 -34.71 2.93
N VAL A 5 4.93 -35.20 2.74
CA VAL A 5 3.71 -34.40 2.94
C VAL A 5 3.49 -34.16 4.44
N LYS A 6 3.67 -35.19 5.28
CA LYS A 6 3.62 -35.04 6.75
C LYS A 6 4.67 -34.04 7.25
N ASP A 7 5.92 -34.16 6.79
CA ASP A 7 7.00 -33.23 7.11
C ASP A 7 6.62 -31.78 6.74
N ALA A 8 6.00 -31.59 5.56
CA ALA A 8 5.55 -30.27 5.14
C ALA A 8 4.38 -29.75 5.99
N ILE A 9 3.41 -30.61 6.33
CA ILE A 9 2.28 -30.27 7.20
C ILE A 9 2.79 -29.82 8.57
N GLN A 10 3.73 -30.56 9.15
CA GLN A 10 4.34 -30.23 10.44
C GLN A 10 5.20 -28.96 10.36
N LYS A 11 6.10 -28.85 9.38
CA LYS A 11 7.00 -27.70 9.19
C LYS A 11 6.25 -26.38 9.11
N TYR A 12 5.10 -26.37 8.44
CA TYR A 12 4.33 -25.15 8.21
C TYR A 12 3.08 -25.02 9.09
N GLY A 13 2.76 -26.00 9.92
CA GLY A 13 1.53 -26.02 10.73
C GLY A 13 0.26 -25.97 9.86
N MET A 14 0.21 -26.79 8.81
CA MET A 14 -0.89 -26.73 7.82
C MET A 14 -2.22 -27.26 8.36
N LEU A 15 -2.18 -28.27 9.22
CA LEU A 15 -3.33 -29.00 9.74
C LEU A 15 -3.28 -29.05 11.26
N LYS A 16 -4.46 -29.03 11.89
CA LYS A 16 -4.65 -29.36 13.30
C LYS A 16 -5.64 -30.51 13.45
N LYS A 17 -5.57 -31.16 14.60
CA LYS A 17 -6.44 -32.26 14.97
C LYS A 17 -7.91 -31.82 14.96
N GLY A 18 -8.81 -32.60 14.36
CA GLY A 18 -10.24 -32.29 14.31
C GLY A 18 -10.67 -31.28 13.24
N GLU A 19 -9.77 -30.82 12.38
CA GLU A 19 -10.11 -29.83 11.34
C GLU A 19 -10.86 -30.44 10.15
N CYS A 20 -11.76 -29.65 9.57
CA CYS A 20 -12.40 -29.96 8.29
C CYS A 20 -11.65 -29.29 7.13
N ILE A 21 -11.28 -30.08 6.12
CA ILE A 21 -10.42 -29.66 5.01
C ILE A 21 -11.13 -29.86 3.67
N ILE A 22 -11.28 -28.78 2.91
CA ILE A 22 -11.72 -28.86 1.52
C ILE A 22 -10.53 -29.22 0.63
N VAL A 23 -10.63 -30.26 -0.18
CA VAL A 23 -9.61 -30.64 -1.17
C VAL A 23 -10.08 -30.22 -2.55
N ALA A 24 -9.37 -29.29 -3.19
CA ALA A 24 -9.69 -28.86 -4.56
C ALA A 24 -9.19 -29.91 -5.56
N VAL A 25 -10.12 -30.61 -6.21
CA VAL A 25 -9.82 -31.72 -7.12
C VAL A 25 -10.24 -31.39 -8.54
N SER A 26 -9.27 -31.31 -9.46
CA SER A 26 -9.53 -31.01 -10.88
C SER A 26 -9.64 -32.27 -11.75
N GLY A 27 -9.40 -33.46 -11.19
CA GLY A 27 -9.30 -34.72 -11.93
C GLY A 27 -7.90 -35.01 -12.48
N GLY A 28 -7.00 -34.02 -12.45
CA GLY A 28 -5.60 -34.20 -12.82
C GLY A 28 -4.78 -34.95 -11.78
N PRO A 29 -3.59 -35.48 -12.16
CA PRO A 29 -2.79 -36.35 -11.31
C PRO A 29 -2.40 -35.68 -9.99
N ASP A 30 -1.97 -34.42 -10.03
CA ASP A 30 -1.55 -33.68 -8.84
C ASP A 30 -2.67 -33.56 -7.80
N SER A 31 -3.90 -33.32 -8.25
CA SER A 31 -5.05 -33.14 -7.37
C SER A 31 -5.59 -34.46 -6.80
N ILE A 32 -5.53 -35.54 -7.59
CA ILE A 32 -5.90 -36.88 -7.14
C ILE A 32 -4.87 -37.43 -6.14
N ALA A 33 -3.59 -37.22 -6.40
CA ALA A 33 -2.53 -37.58 -5.46
C ALA A 33 -2.66 -36.82 -4.13
N LEU A 34 -3.02 -35.52 -4.18
CA LEU A 34 -3.30 -34.74 -2.98
C LEU A 34 -4.46 -35.36 -2.17
N LEU A 35 -5.59 -35.63 -2.83
CA LEU A 35 -6.75 -36.24 -2.19
C LEU A 35 -6.37 -37.58 -1.52
N LYS A 36 -5.68 -38.46 -2.25
CA LYS A 36 -5.28 -39.76 -1.72
C LYS A 36 -4.33 -39.64 -0.53
N VAL A 37 -3.32 -38.78 -0.61
CA VAL A 37 -2.39 -38.62 0.52
C VAL A 37 -3.09 -38.07 1.75
N LEU A 38 -3.99 -37.09 1.59
CA LEU A 38 -4.75 -36.56 2.71
C LEU A 38 -5.69 -37.62 3.31
N ALA A 39 -6.32 -38.45 2.48
CA ALA A 39 -7.15 -39.56 2.94
C ALA A 39 -6.34 -40.62 3.71
N LEU A 40 -5.11 -40.90 3.29
CA LEU A 40 -4.23 -41.85 3.99
C LEU A 40 -3.72 -41.35 5.34
N ILE A 41 -3.79 -40.05 5.60
CA ILE A 41 -3.40 -39.46 6.89
C ILE A 41 -4.60 -38.92 7.68
N SER A 42 -5.83 -39.08 7.17
CA SER A 42 -6.99 -38.42 7.76
C SER A 42 -7.32 -38.96 9.14
N GLU A 43 -7.19 -40.27 9.34
CA GLU A 43 -7.38 -40.92 10.64
C GLU A 43 -6.34 -40.47 11.66
N GLU A 44 -5.06 -40.44 11.28
CA GLU A 44 -3.95 -40.03 12.16
C GLU A 44 -4.08 -38.59 12.65
N TYR A 45 -4.59 -37.69 11.79
CA TYR A 45 -4.81 -36.29 12.12
C TYR A 45 -6.24 -36.02 12.61
N GLU A 46 -7.11 -37.04 12.66
CA GLU A 46 -8.55 -36.91 12.95
C GLU A 46 -9.20 -35.76 12.16
N ILE A 47 -8.91 -35.67 10.85
CA ILE A 47 -9.44 -34.61 9.98
C ILE A 47 -10.58 -35.13 9.12
N THR A 48 -11.55 -34.25 8.87
CA THR A 48 -12.63 -34.51 7.93
C THR A 48 -12.27 -33.96 6.57
N LEU A 49 -12.41 -34.77 5.51
CA LEU A 49 -12.12 -34.34 4.15
C LEU A 49 -13.41 -34.12 3.36
N ILE A 50 -13.40 -33.09 2.52
CA ILE A 50 -14.47 -32.81 1.57
C ILE A 50 -13.86 -32.49 0.22
N THR A 51 -14.21 -33.26 -0.80
CA THR A 51 -13.77 -33.00 -2.17
C THR A 51 -14.59 -31.87 -2.78
N ALA A 52 -13.92 -30.90 -3.41
CA ALA A 52 -14.56 -29.84 -4.18
C ALA A 52 -14.05 -29.85 -5.63
N HIS A 53 -14.96 -30.08 -6.58
CA HIS A 53 -14.69 -30.08 -8.02
C HIS A 53 -15.45 -28.97 -8.73
N LEU A 54 -14.76 -28.20 -9.58
CA LEU A 54 -15.41 -27.19 -10.43
C LEU A 54 -15.27 -27.58 -11.89
N ASN A 55 -16.40 -27.90 -12.52
CA ASN A 55 -16.49 -28.13 -13.95
C ASN A 55 -16.68 -26.78 -14.66
N HIS A 56 -15.64 -26.39 -15.41
CA HIS A 56 -15.55 -25.11 -16.12
C HIS A 56 -16.38 -25.06 -17.43
N GLY A 57 -16.99 -26.18 -17.85
CA GLY A 57 -17.86 -26.24 -19.02
C GLY A 57 -17.18 -25.91 -20.35
N LEU A 58 -15.83 -25.98 -20.41
CA LEU A 58 -15.03 -25.59 -21.57
C LEU A 58 -14.87 -26.72 -22.61
N ARG A 59 -15.00 -27.99 -22.18
CA ARG A 59 -14.81 -29.17 -23.02
C ARG A 59 -15.89 -30.21 -22.74
N LYS A 60 -16.24 -31.02 -23.73
CA LYS A 60 -17.13 -32.19 -23.55
C LYS A 60 -16.55 -33.22 -22.58
N GLU A 61 -15.23 -33.30 -22.49
CA GLU A 61 -14.50 -34.18 -21.56
C GLU A 61 -14.67 -33.78 -20.10
N ALA A 62 -15.01 -32.52 -19.81
CA ALA A 62 -15.11 -32.03 -18.43
C ALA A 62 -16.20 -32.75 -17.62
N ASP A 63 -17.23 -33.27 -18.29
CA ASP A 63 -18.28 -34.06 -17.65
C ASP A 63 -17.77 -35.46 -17.24
N TYR A 64 -16.84 -36.04 -17.99
CA TYR A 64 -16.17 -37.29 -17.62
C TYR A 64 -15.20 -37.08 -16.46
N ASP A 65 -14.48 -35.96 -16.46
CA ASP A 65 -13.56 -35.57 -15.38
C ASP A 65 -14.33 -35.44 -14.05
N GLU A 66 -15.49 -34.79 -14.08
CA GLU A 66 -16.39 -34.64 -12.93
C GLU A 66 -16.85 -36.00 -12.40
N GLN A 67 -17.33 -36.89 -13.28
CA GLN A 67 -17.76 -38.23 -12.89
C GLN A 67 -16.63 -39.07 -12.27
N LEU A 68 -15.40 -38.95 -12.81
CA LEU A 68 -14.25 -39.64 -12.26
C LEU A 68 -13.94 -39.16 -10.84
N VAL A 69 -13.94 -37.85 -10.60
CA VAL A 69 -13.66 -37.28 -9.28
C VAL A 69 -14.72 -37.70 -8.25
N LEU A 70 -16.00 -37.69 -8.64
CA LEU A 70 -17.10 -38.13 -7.77
C LEU A 70 -16.98 -39.63 -7.44
N ARG A 71 -16.61 -40.47 -8.42
CA ARG A 71 -16.39 -41.90 -8.21
C ARG A 71 -15.24 -42.15 -7.22
N ILE A 72 -14.08 -41.53 -7.46
CA ILE A 72 -12.90 -41.67 -6.61
C ILE A 72 -13.21 -41.20 -5.17
N SER A 73 -13.96 -40.09 -5.03
CA SER A 73 -14.35 -39.60 -3.69
C SER A 73 -15.27 -40.59 -2.98
N ARG A 74 -16.23 -41.19 -3.70
CA ARG A 74 -17.13 -42.21 -3.15
C ARG A 74 -16.38 -43.48 -2.73
N GLU A 75 -15.43 -43.95 -3.53
CA GLU A 75 -14.57 -45.10 -3.21
C GLU A 75 -13.70 -44.88 -1.97
N MET A 76 -13.40 -43.62 -1.63
CA MET A 76 -12.67 -43.24 -0.41
C MET A 76 -13.60 -42.85 0.74
N GLU A 77 -14.93 -42.98 0.58
CA GLU A 77 -15.93 -42.56 1.57
C GLU A 77 -15.85 -41.06 1.95
N ILE A 78 -15.43 -40.22 0.99
CA ILE A 78 -15.27 -38.78 1.16
C ILE A 78 -16.47 -38.05 0.57
N THR A 79 -17.05 -37.12 1.34
CA THR A 79 -18.12 -36.24 0.86
C THR A 79 -17.61 -35.38 -0.29
N SER A 80 -18.37 -35.27 -1.37
CA SER A 80 -17.97 -34.52 -2.56
C SER A 80 -19.01 -33.48 -2.96
N GLU A 81 -18.51 -32.30 -3.34
CA GLU A 81 -19.28 -31.20 -3.89
C GLU A 81 -18.77 -30.90 -5.29
N SER A 82 -19.68 -30.85 -6.25
CA SER A 82 -19.37 -30.40 -7.60
C SER A 82 -20.28 -29.25 -8.03
N ARG A 83 -19.73 -28.35 -8.84
CA ARG A 83 -20.48 -27.27 -9.47
C ARG A 83 -20.05 -27.17 -10.93
N LYS A 84 -21.02 -27.00 -11.83
CA LYS A 84 -20.77 -26.73 -13.25
C LYS A 84 -21.04 -25.26 -13.56
N VAL A 85 -20.09 -24.59 -14.20
CA VAL A 85 -20.19 -23.17 -14.56
C VAL A 85 -19.71 -22.98 -15.99
N HIS A 86 -20.52 -22.36 -16.85
CA HIS A 86 -20.14 -22.05 -18.23
C HIS A 86 -19.37 -20.73 -18.29
N ILE A 87 -18.03 -20.78 -18.33
CA ILE A 87 -17.20 -19.55 -18.30
C ILE A 87 -17.42 -18.64 -19.52
N ASN A 88 -17.82 -19.21 -20.66
CA ASN A 88 -18.02 -18.44 -21.89
C ASN A 88 -19.07 -17.33 -21.75
N SER A 89 -20.06 -17.46 -20.85
CA SER A 89 -21.04 -16.40 -20.60
C SER A 89 -20.42 -15.18 -19.91
N PHE A 90 -19.41 -15.36 -19.06
CA PHE A 90 -18.75 -14.28 -18.30
C PHE A 90 -17.79 -13.43 -19.15
N ARG A 91 -17.47 -13.88 -20.37
CA ARG A 91 -16.54 -13.19 -21.29
C ARG A 91 -17.11 -11.87 -21.82
N GLN A 92 -18.43 -11.82 -22.04
CA GLN A 92 -19.07 -10.67 -22.69
C GLN A 92 -19.12 -9.42 -21.80
N GLU A 93 -18.98 -9.57 -20.48
CA GLU A 93 -19.21 -8.48 -19.52
C GLU A 93 -17.92 -7.80 -19.02
N THR A 94 -16.73 -8.41 -19.13
CA THR A 94 -15.57 -7.99 -18.33
C THR A 94 -14.27 -7.71 -19.09
N GLY A 95 -14.13 -8.13 -20.36
CA GLY A 95 -12.90 -7.93 -21.15
C GLY A 95 -11.64 -8.62 -20.59
N ARG A 96 -11.78 -9.51 -19.59
CA ARG A 96 -10.67 -10.22 -18.91
C ARG A 96 -10.31 -11.53 -19.61
N SER A 97 -9.10 -12.05 -19.34
CA SER A 97 -8.66 -13.34 -19.89
C SER A 97 -9.47 -14.51 -19.32
N ILE A 98 -9.66 -15.58 -20.12
CA ILE A 98 -10.38 -16.79 -19.68
C ILE A 98 -9.71 -17.42 -18.46
N GLU A 99 -8.37 -17.39 -18.39
CA GLU A 99 -7.61 -17.96 -17.27
C GLU A 99 -7.88 -17.20 -15.96
N ASP A 100 -7.94 -15.86 -16.01
CA ASP A 100 -8.23 -15.03 -14.83
C ASP A 100 -9.65 -15.24 -14.32
N ILE A 101 -10.64 -15.27 -15.23
CA ILE A 101 -12.05 -15.53 -14.87
C ILE A 101 -12.21 -16.93 -14.30
N SER A 102 -11.62 -17.95 -14.96
CA SER A 102 -11.65 -19.33 -14.49
C SER A 102 -11.06 -19.47 -13.09
N ARG A 103 -9.95 -18.78 -12.83
CA ARG A 103 -9.31 -18.76 -11.52
C ARG A 103 -10.21 -18.10 -10.48
N GLU A 104 -10.79 -16.95 -10.78
CA GLU A 104 -11.67 -16.23 -9.86
C GLU A 104 -12.90 -17.06 -9.46
N VAL A 105 -13.62 -17.60 -10.45
CA VAL A 105 -14.79 -18.47 -10.21
C VAL A 105 -14.40 -19.70 -9.39
N ARG A 106 -13.22 -20.27 -9.63
CA ARG A 106 -12.71 -21.40 -8.83
C ARG A 106 -12.50 -21.03 -7.37
N TYR A 107 -11.87 -19.89 -7.09
CA TYR A 107 -11.66 -19.46 -5.71
C TYR A 107 -12.98 -19.09 -5.02
N GLN A 108 -13.93 -18.48 -5.73
CA GLN A 108 -15.27 -18.22 -5.20
C GLN A 108 -15.99 -19.52 -4.82
N PHE A 109 -16.04 -20.50 -5.73
CA PHE A 109 -16.61 -21.81 -5.45
C PHE A 109 -15.96 -22.51 -4.25
N LEU A 110 -14.63 -22.54 -4.17
CA LEU A 110 -13.93 -23.15 -3.03
C LEU A 110 -14.25 -22.46 -1.71
N ASN A 111 -14.42 -21.13 -1.73
CA ASN A 111 -14.81 -20.37 -0.55
C ASN A 111 -16.27 -20.62 -0.14
N ASP A 112 -17.18 -20.77 -1.12
CA ASP A 112 -18.58 -21.13 -0.84
C ASP A 112 -18.67 -22.50 -0.17
N VAL A 113 -17.94 -23.49 -0.69
CA VAL A 113 -17.89 -24.83 -0.11
C VAL A 113 -17.26 -24.80 1.28
N ALA A 114 -16.16 -24.05 1.46
CA ALA A 114 -15.56 -23.91 2.78
C ALA A 114 -16.52 -23.27 3.80
N LYS A 115 -17.33 -22.30 3.39
CA LYS A 115 -18.38 -21.72 4.24
C LYS A 115 -19.49 -22.72 4.57
N LYS A 116 -19.99 -23.46 3.56
CA LYS A 116 -21.06 -24.46 3.71
C LYS A 116 -20.73 -25.52 4.76
N TYR A 117 -19.46 -25.93 4.83
CA TYR A 117 -19.01 -26.98 5.74
C TYR A 117 -18.19 -26.48 6.93
N HIS A 118 -18.15 -25.16 7.16
CA HIS A 118 -17.33 -24.55 8.21
C HIS A 118 -15.87 -25.05 8.20
N ALA A 119 -15.32 -25.24 7.01
CA ALA A 119 -14.00 -25.81 6.84
C ALA A 119 -12.90 -24.86 7.30
N ASN A 120 -11.88 -25.42 7.94
CA ASN A 120 -10.74 -24.68 8.48
C ASN A 120 -9.72 -24.35 7.39
N LYS A 121 -9.57 -25.23 6.39
CA LYS A 121 -8.56 -25.11 5.32
C LYS A 121 -9.09 -25.54 3.96
N ILE A 122 -8.42 -25.06 2.91
CA ILE A 122 -8.60 -25.46 1.52
C ILE A 122 -7.25 -25.93 0.96
N ALA A 123 -7.13 -27.22 0.65
CA ALA A 123 -5.94 -27.83 0.09
C ALA A 123 -5.93 -27.75 -1.44
N LEU A 124 -4.82 -27.25 -2.01
CA LEU A 124 -4.62 -27.11 -3.45
C LEU A 124 -3.45 -27.98 -3.92
N GLY A 125 -3.64 -28.68 -5.05
CA GLY A 125 -2.66 -29.61 -5.64
C GLY A 125 -1.44 -28.99 -6.32
N HIS A 126 -0.96 -27.82 -5.89
CA HIS A 126 0.24 -27.21 -6.46
C HIS A 126 1.49 -27.97 -6.04
N ASN A 127 2.37 -28.28 -6.99
CA ASN A 127 3.57 -29.07 -6.79
C ASN A 127 4.87 -28.25 -6.97
N LEU A 128 6.02 -28.91 -6.87
CA LEU A 128 7.33 -28.26 -7.03
C LEU A 128 7.54 -27.69 -8.44
N ASN A 129 7.05 -28.36 -9.48
CA ASN A 129 7.16 -27.86 -10.85
C ASN A 129 6.35 -26.57 -11.04
N ASP A 130 5.15 -26.47 -10.46
CA ASP A 130 4.37 -25.22 -10.43
C ASP A 130 5.12 -24.09 -9.70
N GLN A 131 5.82 -24.44 -8.61
CA GLN A 131 6.63 -23.48 -7.87
C GLN A 131 7.76 -22.92 -8.72
N ILE A 132 8.49 -23.79 -9.41
CA ILE A 132 9.59 -23.42 -10.30
C ILE A 132 9.12 -22.53 -11.43
N GLU A 133 8.00 -22.89 -12.08
CA GLU A 133 7.37 -22.05 -13.10
C GLU A 133 7.07 -20.65 -12.55
N THR A 134 6.48 -20.58 -11.35
CA THR A 134 6.14 -19.32 -10.71
C THR A 134 7.38 -18.48 -10.41
N VAL A 135 8.44 -19.09 -9.88
CA VAL A 135 9.71 -18.40 -9.58
C VAL A 135 10.32 -17.86 -10.87
N LEU A 136 10.43 -18.67 -11.93
CA LEU A 136 10.99 -18.23 -13.21
C LEU A 136 10.14 -17.13 -13.88
N MET A 137 8.82 -17.24 -13.82
CA MET A 137 7.93 -16.17 -14.28
C MET A 137 8.19 -14.86 -13.53
N ASN A 138 8.43 -14.93 -12.23
CA ASN A 138 8.70 -13.74 -11.41
C ASN A 138 10.11 -13.16 -11.65
N VAL A 139 11.11 -14.01 -11.93
CA VAL A 139 12.43 -13.58 -12.41
C VAL A 139 12.30 -12.80 -13.71
N LEU A 140 11.60 -13.34 -14.71
CA LEU A 140 11.41 -12.69 -16.01
C LEU A 140 10.64 -11.36 -15.91
N ARG A 141 9.79 -11.20 -14.88
CA ARG A 141 9.08 -9.95 -14.59
C ARG A 141 9.92 -8.93 -13.80
N GLY A 142 11.14 -9.27 -13.39
CA GLY A 142 11.98 -8.40 -12.56
C GLY A 142 11.49 -8.25 -11.13
N SER A 143 10.90 -9.31 -10.56
CA SER A 143 10.42 -9.28 -9.17
C SER A 143 11.58 -9.37 -8.18
N GLY A 144 11.49 -8.63 -7.06
CA GLY A 144 12.41 -8.78 -5.92
C GLY A 144 12.08 -10.01 -5.05
N SER A 145 12.66 -10.06 -3.84
CA SER A 145 12.51 -11.16 -2.87
C SER A 145 11.07 -11.64 -2.69
N GLU A 146 10.10 -10.72 -2.60
CA GLU A 146 8.69 -11.06 -2.44
C GLU A 146 8.09 -11.88 -3.60
N GLY A 147 8.57 -11.70 -4.83
CA GLY A 147 8.15 -12.52 -5.97
C GLY A 147 8.97 -13.81 -6.08
N LEU A 148 10.27 -13.74 -5.79
CA LEU A 148 11.19 -14.88 -5.88
C LEU A 148 10.92 -15.97 -4.84
N LYS A 149 10.25 -15.62 -3.74
CA LYS A 149 9.77 -16.58 -2.74
C LYS A 149 8.71 -17.57 -3.28
N GLY A 150 8.18 -17.32 -4.47
CA GLY A 150 7.20 -18.16 -5.15
C GLY A 150 5.84 -18.23 -4.43
N MET A 151 5.11 -19.33 -4.62
CA MET A 151 3.89 -19.60 -3.86
C MET A 151 4.22 -19.93 -2.40
N LEU A 152 3.37 -19.47 -1.49
CA LEU A 152 3.48 -19.79 -0.07
C LEU A 152 2.87 -21.17 0.23
N PRO A 153 3.41 -21.93 1.19
CA PRO A 153 2.79 -23.19 1.64
C PRO A 153 1.41 -22.96 2.24
N ILE A 154 1.23 -21.85 2.96
CA ILE A 154 -0.03 -21.37 3.53
C ILE A 154 -0.28 -19.95 3.04
N ARG A 155 -1.51 -19.67 2.58
CA ARG A 155 -1.94 -18.32 2.17
C ARG A 155 -3.25 -17.97 2.87
N ASP A 156 -3.32 -16.75 3.40
CA ASP A 156 -4.51 -16.19 4.07
C ASP A 156 -5.03 -17.05 5.24
N SER A 157 -4.13 -17.84 5.84
CA SER A 157 -4.44 -18.87 6.87
C SER A 157 -5.48 -19.92 6.46
N LEU A 158 -5.93 -19.92 5.20
CA LEU A 158 -7.00 -20.77 4.67
C LEU A 158 -6.47 -21.75 3.61
N TYR A 159 -5.68 -21.27 2.64
CA TYR A 159 -5.23 -22.10 1.54
C TYR A 159 -3.91 -22.79 1.87
N ILE A 160 -3.87 -24.11 1.79
CA ILE A 160 -2.67 -24.93 2.02
C ILE A 160 -2.22 -25.62 0.74
N ARG A 161 -0.90 -25.82 0.58
CA ARG A 161 -0.29 -26.49 -0.58
C ARG A 161 0.64 -27.62 -0.12
N PRO A 162 0.12 -28.78 0.32
CA PRO A 162 0.93 -29.84 0.91
C PRO A 162 1.94 -30.47 -0.07
N LEU A 163 1.65 -30.42 -1.38
CA LEU A 163 2.51 -30.97 -2.42
C LEU A 163 3.60 -30.01 -2.94
N LEU A 164 3.69 -28.78 -2.41
CA LEU A 164 4.52 -27.72 -2.99
C LEU A 164 6.03 -28.05 -3.08
N GLY A 165 6.52 -28.95 -2.22
CA GLY A 165 7.90 -29.43 -2.23
C GLY A 165 8.13 -30.76 -2.97
N ILE A 166 7.12 -31.30 -3.66
CA ILE A 166 7.16 -32.61 -4.30
C ILE A 166 7.15 -32.43 -5.82
N SER A 167 8.09 -33.08 -6.52
CA SER A 167 8.15 -33.04 -7.97
C SER A 167 7.03 -33.85 -8.63
N ARG A 168 6.61 -33.41 -9.81
CA ARG A 168 5.59 -34.09 -10.63
C ARG A 168 5.97 -35.55 -10.92
N LYS A 169 7.27 -35.83 -11.11
CA LYS A 169 7.77 -37.21 -11.27
C LYS A 169 7.38 -38.10 -10.08
N LYS A 170 7.56 -37.61 -8.84
CA LYS A 170 7.20 -38.37 -7.63
C LYS A 170 5.69 -38.53 -7.47
N ILE A 171 4.91 -37.55 -7.90
CA ILE A 171 3.45 -37.59 -7.91
C ILE A 171 2.97 -38.70 -8.86
N LEU A 172 3.49 -38.74 -10.09
CA LEU A 172 3.13 -39.77 -11.06
C LEU A 172 3.49 -41.18 -10.57
N SER A 173 4.71 -41.38 -10.06
CA SER A 173 5.10 -42.68 -9.49
C SER A 173 4.22 -43.10 -8.30
N PHE A 174 3.74 -42.15 -7.51
CA PHE A 174 2.80 -42.46 -6.42
C PHE A 174 1.44 -42.90 -6.94
N ILE A 175 0.90 -42.23 -7.95
CA ILE A 175 -0.39 -42.60 -8.57
C ILE A 175 -0.31 -43.97 -9.24
N GLU A 176 0.77 -44.23 -9.99
CA GLU A 176 1.03 -45.51 -10.65
C GLU A 176 1.13 -46.66 -9.64
N SER A 177 1.89 -46.48 -8.56
CA SER A 177 2.03 -47.51 -7.51
C SER A 177 0.71 -47.81 -6.77
N HIS A 178 -0.22 -46.86 -6.71
CA HIS A 178 -1.55 -47.05 -6.12
C HIS A 178 -2.63 -47.37 -7.15
N LYS A 179 -2.28 -47.52 -8.43
CA LYS A 179 -3.19 -47.84 -9.54
C LYS A 179 -4.41 -46.91 -9.63
N ILE A 180 -4.23 -45.61 -9.35
CA ILE A 180 -5.34 -44.65 -9.32
C ILE A 180 -5.53 -44.06 -10.72
N GLN A 181 -6.78 -44.03 -11.19
CA GLN A 181 -7.13 -43.37 -12.44
C GLN A 181 -7.06 -41.85 -12.31
N TYR A 182 -6.59 -41.17 -13.36
CA TYR A 182 -6.53 -39.72 -13.43
C TYR A 182 -6.70 -39.25 -14.88
N VAL A 183 -7.07 -37.98 -15.02
CA VAL A 183 -7.23 -37.32 -16.33
C VAL A 183 -5.93 -36.63 -16.73
N THR A 184 -5.48 -36.85 -17.96
CA THR A 184 -4.45 -36.03 -18.60
C THR A 184 -5.08 -34.91 -19.42
N ASP A 185 -4.82 -33.67 -19.04
CA ASP A 185 -5.28 -32.51 -19.79
C ASP A 185 -4.40 -32.28 -21.03
N ALA A 186 -5.03 -32.39 -22.21
CA ALA A 186 -4.40 -32.21 -23.52
C ALA A 186 -3.86 -30.78 -23.74
N SER A 187 -4.41 -29.76 -23.06
CA SER A 187 -3.97 -28.37 -23.21
C SER A 187 -2.55 -28.09 -22.67
N ASN A 188 -1.98 -29.03 -21.91
CA ASN A 188 -0.63 -28.91 -21.37
C ASN A 188 0.48 -28.95 -22.43
N THR A 189 0.17 -29.44 -23.64
CA THR A 189 1.13 -29.54 -24.75
C THR A 189 1.24 -28.25 -25.56
N GLU A 190 0.25 -27.34 -25.45
CA GLU A 190 0.21 -26.11 -26.21
C GLU A 190 1.07 -24.99 -25.60
N ASN A 191 1.87 -24.30 -26.41
CA ASN A 191 2.77 -23.23 -25.97
C ASN A 191 2.16 -21.81 -26.04
N LEU A 192 0.83 -21.70 -26.04
CA LEU A 192 0.14 -20.41 -26.16
C LEU A 192 0.46 -19.47 -24.99
N TYR A 193 0.49 -20.01 -23.77
CA TYR A 193 0.68 -19.23 -22.55
C TYR A 193 2.15 -19.19 -22.10
N LEU A 194 2.58 -18.08 -21.49
CA LEU A 194 3.94 -17.92 -20.95
C LEU A 194 4.33 -19.07 -20.02
N ARG A 195 3.40 -19.51 -19.18
CA ARG A 195 3.62 -20.63 -18.25
C ARG A 195 3.95 -21.93 -18.97
N ASN A 196 3.24 -22.25 -20.05
CA ASN A 196 3.48 -23.44 -20.86
C ASN A 196 4.83 -23.35 -21.60
N ARG A 197 5.18 -22.17 -22.15
CA ARG A 197 6.51 -21.95 -22.75
C ARG A 197 7.65 -22.15 -21.75
N ILE A 198 7.46 -21.70 -20.52
CA ILE A 198 8.46 -21.92 -19.45
C ILE A 198 8.60 -23.41 -19.14
N ARG A 199 7.48 -24.12 -18.98
CA ARG A 199 7.45 -25.56 -18.72
C ARG A 199 8.06 -26.39 -19.84
N ASN A 200 7.62 -26.16 -21.08
CA ASN A 200 7.90 -27.03 -22.22
C ASN A 200 9.20 -26.67 -22.95
N SER A 201 9.68 -25.43 -22.84
CA SER A 201 10.87 -24.98 -23.57
C SER A 201 11.99 -24.50 -22.64
N LEU A 202 11.71 -23.57 -21.72
CA LEU A 202 12.76 -22.96 -20.91
C LEU A 202 13.35 -23.91 -19.86
N ILE A 203 12.51 -24.55 -19.04
CA ILE A 203 12.97 -25.47 -17.98
C ILE A 203 13.82 -26.62 -18.57
N PRO A 204 13.41 -27.29 -19.67
CA PRO A 204 14.25 -28.32 -20.29
C PRO A 204 15.62 -27.80 -20.74
N GLN A 205 15.70 -26.60 -21.29
CA GLN A 205 16.99 -26.00 -21.67
C GLN A 205 17.85 -25.67 -20.45
N LEU A 206 17.27 -25.08 -19.41
CA LEU A 206 17.98 -24.78 -18.16
C LEU A 206 18.50 -26.05 -17.45
N LYS A 207 17.76 -27.15 -17.53
CA LYS A 207 18.19 -28.45 -17.00
C LYS A 207 19.43 -29.02 -17.70
N LYS A 208 19.70 -28.63 -18.96
CA LYS A 208 20.95 -29.02 -19.65
C LYS A 208 22.18 -28.36 -19.03
N TYR A 209 22.04 -27.14 -18.50
CA TYR A 209 23.11 -26.46 -17.78
C TYR A 209 23.28 -27.01 -16.36
N ASN A 210 22.17 -27.35 -15.70
CA ASN A 210 22.21 -27.89 -14.35
C ASN A 210 21.05 -28.86 -14.11
N PRO A 211 21.31 -30.18 -14.01
CA PRO A 211 20.29 -31.18 -13.71
C PRO A 211 19.56 -30.96 -12.38
N ASN A 212 20.22 -30.31 -11.41
CA ASN A 212 19.68 -30.00 -10.07
C ASN A 212 18.91 -28.67 -10.02
N LEU A 213 18.57 -28.07 -11.16
CA LEU A 213 17.85 -26.80 -11.26
C LEU A 213 16.60 -26.75 -10.37
N GLU A 214 15.81 -27.82 -10.36
CA GLU A 214 14.55 -27.87 -9.60
C GLU A 214 14.78 -27.72 -8.08
N GLU A 215 15.78 -28.42 -7.55
CA GLU A 215 16.13 -28.36 -6.13
C GLU A 215 16.78 -27.01 -5.78
N ASN A 216 17.61 -26.46 -6.67
CA ASN A 216 18.24 -25.15 -6.47
C ASN A 216 17.19 -24.03 -6.41
N LEU A 217 16.21 -24.04 -7.31
CA LEU A 217 15.13 -23.06 -7.31
C LEU A 217 14.18 -23.24 -6.12
N LYS A 218 13.96 -24.48 -5.67
CA LYS A 218 13.24 -24.76 -4.42
C LYS A 218 13.95 -24.12 -3.22
N ASN A 219 15.26 -24.37 -3.07
CA ASN A 219 16.06 -23.85 -1.97
C ASN A 219 16.13 -22.31 -2.00
N MET A 220 16.30 -21.73 -3.18
CA MET A 220 16.23 -20.28 -3.37
C MET A 220 14.88 -19.71 -2.91
N ALA A 221 13.76 -20.33 -3.29
CA ALA A 221 12.44 -19.90 -2.85
C ALA A 221 12.23 -20.09 -1.33
N GLU A 222 12.86 -21.07 -0.69
CA GLU A 222 12.86 -21.23 0.77
C GLU A 222 13.65 -20.12 1.47
N ILE A 223 14.87 -19.81 1.01
CA ILE A 223 15.70 -18.72 1.55
C ILE A 223 14.96 -17.38 1.42
N MET A 224 14.45 -17.07 0.22
CA MET A 224 13.71 -15.82 -0.05
C MET A 224 12.43 -15.70 0.79
N ARG A 225 11.80 -16.82 1.17
CA ARG A 225 10.63 -16.81 2.07
C ARG A 225 11.03 -16.39 3.48
N LEU A 226 12.12 -16.95 4.01
CA LEU A 226 12.60 -16.62 5.36
C LEU A 226 13.03 -15.16 5.45
N GLU A 227 13.79 -14.68 4.47
CA GLU A 227 14.25 -13.29 4.42
C GLU A 227 13.09 -12.30 4.25
N ASP A 228 12.13 -12.57 3.36
CA ASP A 228 10.94 -11.71 3.18
C ASP A 228 10.08 -11.66 4.45
N ASP A 229 9.93 -12.79 5.16
CA ASP A 229 9.17 -12.84 6.42
C ASP A 229 9.86 -12.03 7.52
N TYR A 230 11.17 -12.23 7.72
CA TYR A 230 11.94 -11.46 8.70
C TYR A 230 11.86 -9.96 8.41
N MET A 231 12.08 -9.54 7.15
CA MET A 231 11.98 -8.14 6.75
C MET A 231 10.58 -7.55 6.97
N LYS A 232 9.52 -8.34 6.74
CA LYS A 232 8.14 -7.92 7.04
C LYS A 232 7.88 -7.82 8.53
N THR A 233 8.47 -8.69 9.35
CA THR A 233 8.32 -8.65 10.80
C THR A 233 9.01 -7.43 11.39
N VAL A 234 10.25 -7.15 10.99
CA VAL A 234 10.99 -5.93 11.41
C VAL A 234 10.25 -4.66 10.97
N SER A 235 9.81 -4.59 9.72
CA SER A 235 9.06 -3.44 9.21
C SER A 235 7.73 -3.21 9.97
N ARG A 236 6.98 -4.29 10.26
CA ARG A 236 5.74 -4.20 11.04
C ARG A 236 5.97 -3.70 12.47
N ALA A 237 7.04 -4.15 13.13
CA ALA A 237 7.40 -3.69 14.46
C ALA A 237 7.67 -2.17 14.47
N ILE A 238 8.51 -1.70 13.55
CA ILE A 238 8.83 -0.27 13.42
C ILE A 238 7.56 0.57 13.15
N ILE A 239 6.70 0.14 12.23
CA ILE A 239 5.45 0.84 11.92
C ILE A 239 4.53 0.90 13.14
N SER A 240 4.46 -0.17 13.94
CA SER A 240 3.66 -0.24 15.16
C SER A 240 4.17 0.72 16.23
N ASP A 241 5.50 0.81 16.41
CA ASP A 241 6.12 1.67 17.41
C ASP A 241 5.88 3.16 17.15
N TRP A 242 5.72 3.55 15.88
CA TRP A 242 5.43 4.93 15.50
C TRP A 242 3.98 5.36 15.75
N LYS A 243 3.12 4.48 16.28
CA LYS A 243 1.73 4.77 16.68
C LYS A 243 0.94 5.55 15.62
N ILE A 244 1.10 5.16 14.36
CA ILE A 244 0.41 5.79 13.24
C ILE A 244 -1.10 5.57 13.43
N LYS A 245 -1.87 6.66 13.55
CA LYS A 245 -3.33 6.58 13.71
C LYS A 245 -3.96 5.97 12.45
N ALA A 246 -4.75 4.92 12.60
CA ALA A 246 -5.38 4.21 11.48
C ALA A 246 -6.43 5.04 10.71
N ASP A 247 -7.01 6.06 11.35
CA ASP A 247 -8.13 6.86 10.82
C ASP A 247 -7.74 8.24 10.25
N SER A 248 -6.46 8.61 10.23
CA SER A 248 -6.07 9.86 9.58
C SER A 248 -6.03 9.68 8.06
N SER A 249 -6.61 10.63 7.31
CA SER A 249 -6.53 10.67 5.84
C SER A 249 -5.08 10.71 5.32
N ASP A 250 -4.18 11.12 6.21
CA ASP A 250 -2.77 11.36 5.98
C ASP A 250 -1.96 10.55 7.01
N ILE A 251 -0.97 9.79 6.53
CA ILE A 251 0.04 9.13 7.35
C ILE A 251 1.27 10.04 7.37
N SER A 252 1.73 10.46 8.55
CA SER A 252 2.95 11.27 8.70
C SER A 252 4.00 10.49 9.49
N ILE A 253 5.22 10.40 8.96
CA ILE A 253 6.37 9.78 9.63
C ILE A 253 7.57 10.73 9.65
N SER A 254 8.45 10.57 10.63
CA SER A 254 9.72 11.29 10.70
C SER A 254 10.78 10.63 9.80
N ILE A 255 11.40 11.43 8.95
CA ILE A 255 12.50 11.04 8.05
C ILE A 255 13.75 10.74 8.86
N SER A 256 14.04 11.54 9.88
CA SER A 256 15.18 11.31 10.78
C SER A 256 15.06 9.97 11.52
N GLU A 257 13.87 9.60 12.01
CA GLU A 257 13.63 8.28 12.59
C GLU A 257 13.76 7.15 11.55
N LEU A 258 13.18 7.32 10.36
CA LEU A 258 13.31 6.34 9.27
C LEU A 258 14.79 6.10 8.90
N ARG A 259 15.60 7.16 8.85
CA ARG A 259 17.02 7.11 8.48
C ARG A 259 17.91 6.37 9.48
N LYS A 260 17.46 6.13 10.72
CA LYS A 260 18.20 5.32 11.71
C LYS A 260 18.29 3.85 11.30
N HIS A 261 17.41 3.39 10.41
CA HIS A 261 17.38 2.00 9.96
C HIS A 261 18.19 1.81 8.66
N HIS A 262 18.61 0.59 8.37
CA HIS A 262 19.26 0.23 7.11
C HIS A 262 18.33 0.48 5.90
N GLU A 263 18.87 0.83 4.73
CA GLU A 263 18.09 1.18 3.53
C GLU A 263 17.07 0.09 3.13
N ALA A 264 17.45 -1.19 3.26
CA ALA A 264 16.54 -2.32 3.03
C ALA A 264 15.29 -2.27 3.92
N VAL A 265 15.46 -1.90 5.19
CA VAL A 265 14.37 -1.74 6.16
C VAL A 265 13.55 -0.50 5.82
N GLN A 266 14.20 0.62 5.48
CA GLN A 266 13.52 1.84 5.06
C GLN A 266 12.58 1.57 3.88
N ASN A 267 13.08 0.91 2.84
CA ASN A 267 12.31 0.53 1.65
C ASN A 267 11.13 -0.37 2.00
N GLN A 268 11.32 -1.30 2.93
CA GLN A 268 10.24 -2.20 3.36
C GLN A 268 9.19 -1.50 4.23
N VAL A 269 9.57 -0.52 5.05
CA VAL A 269 8.65 0.33 5.81
C VAL A 269 7.81 1.17 4.85
N ILE A 270 8.44 1.88 3.90
CA ILE A 270 7.75 2.68 2.87
C ILE A 270 6.77 1.82 2.09
N LYS A 271 7.21 0.65 1.63
CA LYS A 271 6.36 -0.30 0.90
C LYS A 271 5.15 -0.72 1.74
N GLY A 272 5.33 -0.99 3.03
CA GLY A 272 4.25 -1.32 3.97
C GLY A 272 3.22 -0.19 4.07
N LEU A 273 3.67 1.04 4.28
CA LEU A 273 2.79 2.22 4.40
C LEU A 273 2.02 2.53 3.10
N LEU A 274 2.70 2.42 1.95
CA LEU A 274 2.06 2.59 0.65
C LEU A 274 1.00 1.52 0.38
N ARG A 275 1.24 0.28 0.81
CA ARG A 275 0.27 -0.82 0.67
C ARG A 275 -0.97 -0.63 1.53
N GLN A 276 -0.82 -0.19 2.77
CA GLN A 276 -1.94 0.20 3.62
C GLN A 276 -2.75 1.35 2.99
N SER A 277 -2.06 2.18 2.20
CA SER A 277 -2.68 3.30 1.50
C SER A 277 -3.31 2.95 0.14
N THR A 278 -3.19 1.70 -0.33
CA THR A 278 -3.65 1.30 -1.67
C THR A 278 -4.79 0.28 -1.59
N PRO A 279 -5.89 0.42 -2.36
CA PRO A 279 -6.91 -0.62 -2.44
C PRO A 279 -6.32 -1.98 -2.84
N GLY A 280 -6.50 -3.00 -2.00
CA GLY A 280 -5.98 -4.35 -2.24
C GLY A 280 -4.45 -4.49 -2.19
N GLY A 281 -3.69 -3.44 -1.85
CA GLY A 281 -2.24 -3.49 -1.69
C GLY A 281 -1.41 -3.76 -2.96
N GLN A 282 -2.00 -3.59 -4.15
CA GLN A 282 -1.37 -3.88 -5.45
C GLN A 282 -0.87 -2.62 -6.17
N GLY A 283 -0.07 -2.80 -7.24
CA GLY A 283 0.40 -1.70 -8.11
C GLY A 283 1.50 -0.81 -7.53
N ILE A 284 2.03 -1.13 -6.35
CA ILE A 284 3.24 -0.49 -5.81
C ILE A 284 4.47 -1.34 -6.14
N GLY A 285 5.25 -0.91 -7.12
CA GLY A 285 6.52 -1.53 -7.53
C GLY A 285 7.75 -0.78 -7.05
N TYR A 286 8.93 -1.29 -7.43
CA TYR A 286 10.23 -0.72 -7.05
C TYR A 286 10.37 0.76 -7.44
N ALA A 287 9.93 1.15 -8.65
CA ALA A 287 10.00 2.53 -9.11
C ALA A 287 9.26 3.51 -8.18
N HIS A 288 8.14 3.10 -7.58
CA HIS A 288 7.38 3.92 -6.64
C HIS A 288 8.11 4.08 -5.31
N ILE A 289 8.70 2.99 -4.79
CA ILE A 289 9.51 3.03 -3.56
C ILE A 289 10.72 3.93 -3.79
N LYS A 290 11.44 3.74 -4.90
CA LYS A 290 12.57 4.57 -5.28
C LYS A 290 12.19 6.05 -5.40
N ALA A 291 11.04 6.37 -6.01
CA ALA A 291 10.58 7.76 -6.12
C ALA A 291 10.32 8.42 -4.75
N VAL A 292 9.89 7.65 -3.74
CA VAL A 292 9.74 8.12 -2.36
C VAL A 292 11.10 8.26 -1.68
N THR A 293 12.00 7.31 -1.86
CA THR A 293 13.38 7.38 -1.37
C THR A 293 14.13 8.59 -1.91
N ASP A 294 14.08 8.80 -3.22
CA ASP A 294 14.66 9.98 -3.87
C ASP A 294 14.05 11.29 -3.32
N LEU A 295 12.77 11.29 -2.95
CA LEU A 295 12.09 12.46 -2.41
C LEU A 295 12.64 12.88 -1.04
N TYR A 296 12.75 11.95 -0.07
CA TYR A 296 13.27 12.30 1.26
C TYR A 296 14.80 12.33 1.34
N SER A 297 15.51 11.80 0.35
CA SER A 297 16.97 11.92 0.23
C SER A 297 17.42 13.20 -0.48
N SER A 298 16.53 13.89 -1.19
CA SER A 298 16.88 15.13 -1.89
C SER A 298 17.39 16.24 -0.95
N GLU A 299 18.18 17.17 -1.47
CA GLU A 299 18.63 18.35 -0.72
C GLU A 299 17.47 19.34 -0.47
N HIS A 300 16.44 19.28 -1.30
CA HIS A 300 15.27 20.15 -1.16
C HIS A 300 14.42 19.72 0.04
N PRO A 301 14.17 20.61 1.02
CA PRO A 301 13.42 20.28 2.23
C PRO A 301 11.92 20.10 1.95
N SER A 302 11.45 20.36 0.74
CA SER A 302 10.06 20.17 0.37
C SER A 302 9.91 19.67 -1.06
N GLY A 303 8.95 18.78 -1.27
CA GLY A 303 8.64 18.22 -2.57
C GLY A 303 7.48 17.25 -2.50
N TYR A 304 7.00 16.78 -3.64
CA TYR A 304 5.95 15.77 -3.69
C TYR A 304 6.10 14.83 -4.88
N ARG A 305 5.45 13.66 -4.78
CA ARG A 305 5.31 12.66 -5.83
C ARG A 305 3.87 12.16 -5.84
N ASN A 306 3.31 12.05 -7.05
CA ASN A 306 2.03 11.37 -7.25
C ASN A 306 2.31 9.92 -7.58
N LEU A 307 1.66 9.01 -6.88
CA LEU A 307 1.74 7.58 -7.07
C LEU A 307 0.40 7.05 -7.61
N PRO A 308 0.35 5.79 -8.09
CA PRO A 308 -0.89 5.16 -8.52
C PRO A 308 -1.99 5.20 -7.44
N HIS A 309 -3.23 5.00 -7.87
CA HIS A 309 -4.42 4.98 -6.99
C HIS A 309 -4.69 6.31 -6.26
N GLY A 310 -4.19 7.43 -6.79
CA GLY A 310 -4.45 8.76 -6.24
C GLY A 310 -3.73 9.05 -4.93
N ILE A 311 -2.67 8.29 -4.62
CA ILE A 311 -1.80 8.51 -3.47
C ILE A 311 -0.82 9.63 -3.80
N MET A 312 -0.62 10.55 -2.87
CA MET A 312 0.42 11.58 -2.95
C MET A 312 1.34 11.44 -1.76
N VAL A 313 2.66 11.44 -2.03
CA VAL A 313 3.68 11.49 -0.99
C VAL A 313 4.35 12.85 -1.04
N ARG A 314 4.43 13.55 0.08
CA ARG A 314 5.09 14.85 0.20
C ARG A 314 6.12 14.84 1.32
N ARG A 315 7.22 15.55 1.10
CA ARG A 315 8.19 15.87 2.14
C ARG A 315 7.95 17.29 2.63
N GLU A 316 7.96 17.46 3.94
CA GLU A 316 7.94 18.75 4.62
C GLU A 316 8.99 18.75 5.72
N TYR A 317 10.18 19.26 5.40
CA TYR A 317 11.36 19.22 6.26
C TYR A 317 11.70 17.78 6.68
N ASP A 318 11.47 17.44 7.95
CA ASP A 318 11.68 16.11 8.51
C ASP A 318 10.45 15.20 8.41
N SER A 319 9.30 15.70 7.96
CA SER A 319 8.09 14.89 7.83
C SER A 319 7.91 14.34 6.42
N LEU A 320 7.66 13.04 6.32
CA LEU A 320 7.18 12.39 5.11
C LEU A 320 5.71 12.06 5.27
N ILE A 321 4.86 12.63 4.42
CA ILE A 321 3.41 12.57 4.55
C ILE A 321 2.82 11.87 3.33
N ILE A 322 2.00 10.85 3.57
CA ILE A 322 1.29 10.05 2.56
C ILE A 322 -0.20 10.36 2.68
N SER A 323 -0.79 10.99 1.66
CA SER A 323 -2.19 11.42 1.66
C SER A 323 -2.97 10.70 0.55
N LYS A 324 -4.23 10.33 0.82
CA LYS A 324 -5.17 9.81 -0.19
C LYS A 324 -6.02 10.94 -0.79
N GLY A 325 -6.10 11.03 -2.12
CA GLY A 325 -7.21 11.74 -2.80
C GLY A 325 -7.18 13.29 -2.76
N MET A 326 -6.02 13.95 -2.93
CA MET A 326 -5.92 15.41 -2.81
C MET A 326 -6.21 16.24 -4.08
N LYS A 327 -6.56 15.64 -5.23
CA LYS A 327 -6.75 16.42 -6.47
C LYS A 327 -7.88 17.46 -6.40
N ALA A 328 -8.93 17.23 -5.59
CA ALA A 328 -10.07 18.15 -5.49
C ALA A 328 -9.86 19.30 -4.47
N LYS A 329 -9.30 19.03 -3.29
CA LYS A 329 -9.08 20.05 -2.24
C LYS A 329 -8.09 21.16 -2.64
N ARG A 330 -7.09 20.84 -3.46
CA ARG A 330 -6.03 21.78 -3.87
C ARG A 330 -6.46 22.85 -4.87
N LYS A 331 -7.50 22.58 -5.67
CA LYS A 331 -8.01 23.55 -6.66
C LYS A 331 -8.92 24.57 -5.97
N ILE A 332 -9.85 24.06 -5.15
CA ILE A 332 -10.79 24.87 -4.37
C ILE A 332 -10.05 25.82 -3.41
N THR A 333 -9.05 25.34 -2.67
CA THR A 333 -8.28 26.20 -1.75
C THR A 333 -7.47 27.28 -2.47
N ARG A 334 -6.86 26.98 -3.62
CA ARG A 334 -6.07 27.98 -4.38
C ARG A 334 -6.95 29.13 -4.88
N ASP A 335 -8.08 28.83 -5.50
CA ASP A 335 -8.95 29.84 -6.10
C ASP A 335 -9.58 30.77 -5.03
N ILE A 336 -9.83 30.23 -3.83
CA ILE A 336 -10.32 31.01 -2.68
C ILE A 336 -9.22 31.97 -2.17
N PHE A 337 -8.00 31.47 -1.93
CA PHE A 337 -6.94 32.27 -1.32
C PHE A 337 -6.28 33.29 -2.26
N ASP A 338 -6.24 33.04 -3.57
CA ASP A 338 -5.61 33.95 -4.54
C ASP A 338 -6.42 35.25 -4.76
N ASN A 339 -7.73 35.24 -4.46
CA ASN A 339 -8.63 36.39 -4.60
C ASN A 339 -8.91 37.15 -3.28
N MET A 340 -8.33 36.72 -2.15
CA MET A 340 -8.57 37.38 -0.86
C MET A 340 -7.90 38.74 -0.80
N HIS A 341 -8.72 39.78 -0.77
CA HIS A 341 -8.29 41.17 -0.66
C HIS A 341 -9.34 41.99 0.08
N TYR A 342 -8.97 42.54 1.22
CA TYR A 342 -9.86 43.36 2.04
C TYR A 342 -9.20 44.69 2.36
N GLU A 343 -9.91 45.78 2.11
CA GLU A 343 -9.52 47.09 2.61
C GLU A 343 -9.75 47.16 4.11
N VAL A 344 -8.80 47.76 4.82
CA VAL A 344 -8.82 47.89 6.26
C VAL A 344 -8.79 49.36 6.61
N THR A 345 -9.81 49.81 7.33
CA THR A 345 -9.85 51.14 7.93
C THR A 345 -9.58 51.02 9.42
N PHE A 346 -8.66 51.86 9.90
CA PHE A 346 -8.32 51.94 11.31
C PHE A 346 -8.90 53.22 11.93
N PRO A 347 -9.45 53.16 13.16
CA PRO A 347 -9.85 51.96 13.90
C PRO A 347 -11.13 51.35 13.29
N GLY A 348 -11.36 50.06 13.50
CA GLY A 348 -12.47 49.36 12.86
C GLY A 348 -12.34 47.83 12.88
N SER A 349 -13.31 47.15 12.27
CA SER A 349 -13.38 45.70 12.18
C SER A 349 -13.63 45.24 10.75
N VAL A 350 -12.88 44.22 10.31
CA VAL A 350 -12.99 43.63 8.97
C VAL A 350 -13.16 42.12 9.09
N LYS A 351 -14.26 41.59 8.55
CA LYS A 351 -14.54 40.15 8.52
C LYS A 351 -13.83 39.51 7.32
N ILE A 352 -13.06 38.46 7.60
CA ILE A 352 -12.32 37.66 6.61
C ILE A 352 -13.09 36.35 6.43
N ALA A 353 -14.09 36.39 5.53
CA ALA A 353 -15.13 35.37 5.44
C ALA A 353 -14.58 33.98 5.14
N GLU A 354 -13.56 33.86 4.29
CA GLU A 354 -12.96 32.60 3.86
C GLU A 354 -12.24 31.86 4.99
N LEU A 355 -11.80 32.59 6.02
CA LEU A 355 -11.08 32.04 7.17
C LEU A 355 -11.93 32.00 8.44
N GLY A 356 -13.15 32.56 8.41
CA GLY A 356 -14.00 32.71 9.59
C GLY A 356 -13.36 33.57 10.69
N LYS A 357 -12.44 34.48 10.31
CA LYS A 357 -11.68 35.33 11.22
C LYS A 357 -12.12 36.78 11.12
N THR A 358 -11.92 37.56 12.17
CA THR A 358 -12.19 39.00 12.16
C THR A 358 -10.95 39.76 12.58
N LEU A 359 -10.50 40.70 11.74
CA LEU A 359 -9.51 41.70 12.15
C LEU A 359 -10.23 42.79 12.92
N GLN A 360 -9.80 43.06 14.14
CA GLN A 360 -10.27 44.18 14.97
C GLN A 360 -9.12 45.13 15.25
N SER A 361 -9.45 46.42 15.34
CA SER A 361 -8.45 47.45 15.61
C SER A 361 -9.04 48.61 16.41
N GLU A 362 -8.26 49.08 17.38
CA GLU A 362 -8.64 50.14 18.32
C GLU A 362 -7.43 50.97 18.72
N PHE A 363 -7.63 52.26 18.99
CA PHE A 363 -6.59 53.11 19.57
C PHE A 363 -6.53 52.87 21.07
N VAL A 364 -5.32 52.64 21.57
CA VAL A 364 -5.06 52.34 22.98
C VAL A 364 -4.01 53.28 23.54
N LYS A 365 -3.97 53.42 24.87
CA LYS A 365 -2.77 53.98 25.53
C LYS A 365 -1.60 53.02 25.34
N GLN A 366 -0.39 53.55 25.27
CA GLN A 366 0.82 52.74 25.15
C GLN A 366 0.84 51.70 26.28
N PRO A 367 0.88 50.39 25.95
CA PRO A 367 0.88 49.35 26.98
C PRO A 367 2.17 49.40 27.79
N GLU A 368 2.07 49.33 29.12
CA GLU A 368 3.21 49.33 30.05
C GLU A 368 4.07 48.06 29.90
N ASP A 369 3.48 46.97 29.40
CA ASP A 369 4.17 45.71 29.12
C ASP A 369 3.89 45.23 27.68
N LEU A 370 4.91 45.30 26.82
CA LEU A 370 4.87 44.77 25.45
C LEU A 370 4.86 43.23 25.39
N ARG A 371 4.94 42.52 26.53
CA ARG A 371 4.78 41.06 26.60
C ARG A 371 3.35 40.58 26.37
N ALA A 372 2.36 41.48 26.28
CA ALA A 372 0.98 41.16 25.88
C ALA A 372 0.82 40.86 24.36
N VAL A 373 1.90 40.96 23.58
CA VAL A 373 1.93 40.54 22.16
C VAL A 373 1.81 39.02 22.08
N THR A 374 0.64 38.54 21.69
CA THR A 374 0.43 37.13 21.28
C THR A 374 0.69 36.98 19.79
N GLN A 375 0.66 35.76 19.26
CA GLN A 375 0.76 35.54 17.81
C GLN A 375 -0.32 36.30 17.02
N ASN A 376 -1.49 36.58 17.61
CA ASN A 376 -2.64 37.18 16.95
C ASN A 376 -2.92 38.64 17.35
N VAL A 377 -2.14 39.22 18.26
CA VAL A 377 -2.30 40.61 18.73
C VAL A 377 -1.00 41.35 18.55
N VAL A 378 -1.04 42.51 17.89
CA VAL A 378 0.12 43.40 17.74
C VAL A 378 -0.24 44.84 18.09
N PHE A 379 0.75 45.57 18.57
CA PHE A 379 0.68 47.00 18.80
C PHE A 379 1.66 47.68 17.86
N MET A 380 1.23 48.77 17.22
CA MET A 380 2.03 49.48 16.23
C MET A 380 1.84 50.98 16.31
N ASP A 381 2.87 51.72 15.88
CA ASP A 381 2.81 53.17 15.70
C ASP A 381 1.94 53.50 14.47
N TYR A 382 0.75 54.04 14.70
CA TYR A 382 -0.18 54.38 13.64
C TYR A 382 0.31 55.53 12.77
N ASP A 383 1.09 56.45 13.31
CA ASP A 383 1.55 57.66 12.60
C ASP A 383 2.55 57.31 11.48
N THR A 384 3.13 56.10 11.52
CA THR A 384 4.04 55.58 10.50
C THR A 384 3.33 54.80 9.37
N VAL A 385 2.04 54.50 9.52
CA VAL A 385 1.23 53.73 8.56
C VAL A 385 0.79 54.63 7.41
N VAL A 386 0.85 54.11 6.17
CA VAL A 386 0.53 54.87 4.95
C VAL A 386 -0.66 54.27 4.20
N PRO A 387 -1.90 54.76 4.43
CA PRO A 387 -3.11 54.22 3.80
C PRO A 387 -3.10 54.31 2.26
N PRO A 388 -3.88 53.47 1.53
CA PRO A 388 -4.81 52.48 2.07
C PRO A 388 -4.08 51.27 2.66
N VAL A 389 -4.69 50.71 3.71
CA VAL A 389 -4.23 49.47 4.33
C VAL A 389 -5.10 48.35 3.81
N ILE A 390 -4.47 47.24 3.46
CA ILE A 390 -5.14 46.06 2.96
C ILE A 390 -4.65 44.81 3.69
N ILE A 391 -5.53 43.83 3.83
CA ILE A 391 -5.18 42.49 4.28
C ILE A 391 -5.44 41.49 3.15
N ARG A 392 -4.42 40.71 2.82
CA ARG A 392 -4.46 39.72 1.73
C ARG A 392 -3.48 38.58 1.97
N THR A 393 -3.55 37.55 1.14
CA THR A 393 -2.55 36.49 1.07
C THR A 393 -1.28 36.96 0.36
N ILE A 394 -0.21 36.16 0.44
CA ILE A 394 1.11 36.48 -0.11
C ILE A 394 1.08 36.55 -1.63
N LYS A 395 1.71 37.58 -2.20
CA LYS A 395 1.98 37.71 -3.63
C LYS A 395 3.49 37.63 -3.92
N PRO A 396 3.89 37.15 -5.11
CA PRO A 396 5.30 37.18 -5.51
C PRO A 396 5.85 38.61 -5.45
N GLY A 397 7.00 38.77 -4.78
CA GLY A 397 7.65 40.07 -4.64
C GLY A 397 7.46 40.75 -3.29
N ASP A 398 6.52 40.29 -2.44
CA ASP A 398 6.28 40.90 -1.13
C ASP A 398 7.55 40.97 -0.27
N ARG A 399 7.75 42.11 0.40
CA ARG A 399 8.90 42.40 1.26
C ARG A 399 8.45 42.96 2.61
N ILE A 400 9.26 42.69 3.63
CA ILE A 400 9.13 43.23 4.98
C ILE A 400 10.53 43.54 5.52
N GLN A 401 10.65 44.53 6.40
CA GLN A 401 11.78 44.63 7.32
C GLN A 401 11.31 44.06 8.66
N PRO A 402 11.64 42.80 9.01
CA PRO A 402 11.14 42.19 10.24
C PRO A 402 11.59 42.97 11.48
N LEU A 403 10.70 43.11 12.46
CA LEU A 403 11.01 43.73 13.76
C LEU A 403 12.27 43.09 14.38
N GLY A 404 13.24 43.92 14.74
CA GLY A 404 14.55 43.56 15.31
C GLY A 404 15.62 43.21 14.27
N MET A 405 15.34 43.28 12.98
CA MET A 405 16.29 42.97 11.91
C MET A 405 16.67 44.21 11.09
N GLN A 406 17.94 44.31 10.71
CA GLN A 406 18.41 45.33 9.77
C GLN A 406 18.17 44.88 8.32
N GLY A 407 17.65 45.79 7.50
CA GLY A 407 17.43 45.59 6.08
C GLY A 407 16.12 44.87 5.71
N GLU A 408 15.69 45.05 4.47
CA GLU A 408 14.48 44.42 3.96
C GLU A 408 14.72 42.99 3.47
N LYS A 409 13.73 42.13 3.70
CA LYS A 409 13.72 40.73 3.27
C LYS A 409 12.48 40.42 2.46
N LYS A 410 12.63 39.59 1.43
CA LYS A 410 11.49 38.99 0.74
C LYS A 410 10.74 38.09 1.71
N ILE A 411 9.41 38.17 1.72
CA ILE A 411 8.54 37.32 2.55
C ILE A 411 8.81 35.82 2.29
N LYS A 412 9.08 35.46 1.03
CA LYS A 412 9.49 34.09 0.66
C LYS A 412 10.74 33.62 1.43
N SER A 413 11.76 34.48 1.54
CA SER A 413 13.01 34.17 2.25
C SER A 413 12.77 34.11 3.76
N TYR A 414 11.96 35.02 4.31
CA TYR A 414 11.54 34.96 5.71
C TYR A 414 10.91 33.60 6.08
N PHE A 415 9.97 33.09 5.26
CA PHE A 415 9.34 31.80 5.51
C PHE A 415 10.26 30.58 5.35
N ILE A 416 11.30 30.68 4.53
CA ILE A 416 12.29 29.61 4.40
C ILE A 416 13.08 29.49 5.70
N ASP A 417 13.54 30.63 6.22
CA ASP A 417 14.38 30.70 7.42
C ASP A 417 13.61 30.29 8.68
N GLU A 418 12.35 30.71 8.78
CA GLU A 418 11.42 30.33 9.87
C GLU A 418 10.81 28.93 9.67
N LYS A 419 11.30 28.17 8.67
CA LYS A 419 10.89 26.79 8.34
C LYS A 419 9.37 26.59 8.19
N VAL A 420 8.67 27.56 7.61
CA VAL A 420 7.20 27.53 7.50
C VAL A 420 6.76 26.57 6.39
N PRO A 421 5.82 25.62 6.61
CA PRO A 421 5.33 24.72 5.57
C PRO A 421 4.64 25.45 4.41
N ILE A 422 4.72 24.91 3.18
CA ILE A 422 4.24 25.60 1.97
C ILE A 422 2.72 25.84 1.97
N ASP A 423 1.94 24.91 2.54
CA ASP A 423 0.48 25.05 2.63
C ASP A 423 0.10 26.14 3.64
N VAL A 424 0.87 26.30 4.72
CA VAL A 424 0.71 27.39 5.70
C VAL A 424 1.09 28.73 5.09
N ARG A 425 2.17 28.79 4.28
CA ARG A 425 2.57 30.03 3.60
C ARG A 425 1.40 30.60 2.79
N LYS A 426 0.79 29.79 1.92
CA LYS A 426 -0.31 30.26 1.06
C LYS A 426 -1.53 30.78 1.80
N GLN A 427 -1.77 30.28 3.01
CA GLN A 427 -2.88 30.70 3.87
C GLN A 427 -2.51 31.86 4.81
N THR A 428 -1.23 32.25 4.84
CA THR A 428 -0.76 33.32 5.75
C THR A 428 -1.25 34.67 5.25
N LEU A 429 -1.94 35.39 6.13
CA LEU A 429 -2.38 36.76 5.88
C LEU A 429 -1.24 37.74 6.11
N LEU A 430 -1.15 38.71 5.20
CA LEU A 430 -0.28 39.87 5.30
C LEU A 430 -1.16 41.11 5.42
N LEU A 431 -0.90 41.89 6.46
CA LEU A 431 -1.39 43.25 6.57
C LEU A 431 -0.32 44.16 5.99
N LEU A 432 -0.70 45.01 5.03
CA LEU A 432 0.20 45.87 4.28
C LEU A 432 -0.44 47.21 3.98
N ASP A 433 0.39 48.23 3.89
CA ASP A 433 0.00 49.58 3.49
C ASP A 433 0.63 49.92 2.13
N GLN A 434 0.58 51.18 1.68
CA GLN A 434 1.16 51.57 0.38
C GLN A 434 2.67 51.31 0.27
N LYS A 435 3.41 51.30 1.39
CA LYS A 435 4.86 51.16 1.38
C LYS A 435 5.28 49.70 1.39
N SER A 436 4.80 48.93 2.37
CA SER A 436 5.28 47.55 2.58
C SER A 436 4.38 46.76 3.53
N VAL A 437 4.72 45.48 3.71
CA VAL A 437 4.10 44.64 4.73
C VAL A 437 4.37 45.22 6.11
N ILE A 438 3.29 45.48 6.87
CA ILE A 438 3.34 45.98 8.24
C ILE A 438 3.26 44.84 9.26
N TRP A 439 2.55 43.75 8.95
CA TRP A 439 2.45 42.59 9.83
C TRP A 439 2.24 41.29 9.04
N ILE A 440 3.04 40.27 9.36
CA ILE A 440 2.79 38.88 8.99
C ILE A 440 1.95 38.27 10.11
N VAL A 441 0.64 38.12 9.86
CA VAL A 441 -0.32 37.65 10.87
C VAL A 441 0.12 36.32 11.47
N GLY A 442 0.06 36.19 12.80
CA GLY A 442 0.50 34.99 13.51
C GLY A 442 2.00 34.94 13.78
N ARG A 443 2.79 35.90 13.26
CA ARG A 443 4.26 35.80 13.22
C ARG A 443 4.98 37.07 13.63
N ARG A 444 5.18 38.02 12.71
CA ARG A 444 6.19 39.08 12.90
C ARG A 444 5.70 40.43 12.37
N LEU A 445 5.87 41.46 13.19
CA LEU A 445 5.63 42.86 12.86
C LEU A 445 6.80 43.44 12.03
N SER A 446 6.55 44.51 11.29
CA SER A 446 7.57 45.29 10.59
C SER A 446 8.28 46.28 11.52
N GLU A 447 9.59 46.45 11.39
CA GLU A 447 10.38 47.42 12.17
C GLU A 447 9.86 48.86 11.98
N ARG A 448 9.32 49.17 10.78
CA ARG A 448 8.85 50.51 10.44
C ARG A 448 7.71 51.01 11.33
N VAL A 449 6.85 50.10 11.78
CA VAL A 449 5.65 50.43 12.57
C VAL A 449 5.85 50.15 14.05
N LYS A 450 7.10 50.01 14.48
CA LYS A 450 7.48 49.79 15.87
C LYS A 450 7.14 51.02 16.71
N ILE A 451 6.63 50.78 17.92
CA ILE A 451 6.41 51.82 18.91
C ILE A 451 7.77 52.33 19.42
N SER A 452 7.94 53.64 19.39
CA SER A 452 9.10 54.35 19.95
C SER A 452 8.63 55.36 21.00
N GLU A 453 9.58 56.08 21.61
CA GLU A 453 9.27 57.20 22.51
C GLU A 453 8.56 58.37 21.80
N GLU A 454 8.66 58.43 20.47
CA GLU A 454 8.06 59.49 19.64
C GLU A 454 6.62 59.15 19.19
N THR A 455 6.17 57.91 19.41
CA THR A 455 4.85 57.44 18.98
C THR A 455 3.74 58.21 19.69
N ARG A 456 2.86 58.88 18.92
CA ARG A 456 1.74 59.65 19.48
C ARG A 456 0.46 58.83 19.55
N ARG A 457 0.21 57.99 18.54
CA ARG A 457 -0.99 57.16 18.45
C ARG A 457 -0.61 55.68 18.34
N VAL A 458 -0.94 54.92 19.37
CA VAL A 458 -0.76 53.46 19.39
C VAL A 458 -2.02 52.77 18.89
N LEU A 459 -1.89 51.98 17.83
CA LEU A 459 -2.95 51.13 17.31
C LEU A 459 -2.73 49.69 17.78
N LYS A 460 -3.74 49.12 18.43
CA LYS A 460 -3.84 47.68 18.68
C LYS A 460 -4.56 47.04 17.50
N VAL A 461 -4.00 45.96 16.95
CA VAL A 461 -4.62 45.14 15.90
C VAL A 461 -4.64 43.69 16.35
N GLU A 462 -5.80 43.06 16.23
CA GLU A 462 -6.06 41.69 16.68
C GLU A 462 -6.80 40.88 15.62
N ILE A 463 -6.47 39.59 15.51
CA ILE A 463 -7.19 38.63 14.67
C ILE A 463 -7.91 37.63 15.59
N VAL A 464 -9.24 37.72 15.61
CA VAL A 464 -10.15 36.89 16.42
C VAL A 464 -10.74 35.75 15.60
#